data_AF-A0A1U7DCK1-F1
#
_entry.id   AF-A0A1U7DCK1-F1
#
_cell.length_a   1.000
_cell.length_b   1.000
_cell.length_c   1.000
_cell.angle_alpha   90.00
_cell.angle_beta   90.00
_cell.angle_gamma   90.00
#
_symmetry.space_group_name_H-M   'P 1'
#
loop_
_entity.id
_entity.type
_entity.pdbx_description
1 polymer ?
#
loop_
_entity_poly.entity_id
_entity_poly.type
_entity_poly.pdbx_seq_one_letter_code
_entity_poly.pdbx_strand_id
1 'polypeptide(L)'
;MSGGRLVAVVGPSGVGKDSVMAGIAAAAPGFRLVRRCITRAPGLGGEDYEPLTPAAFAARVASGGFCLHWEAHGLHYGIPAGVRDELAAGTDCLANLSRSALPRAAQVFERLRVLHVTAAPEVLARRLAARGRESGPDIRNRLAQADKPLPPGLDVLRVSNDGALDDTVAAALAALQAERV
;
A
#
# COMPACT_ATOMS: atom_id res chain seq x y z
N MET A 1 -2.72 3.19 26.57
CA MET A 1 -1.77 3.12 25.43
C MET A 1 -2.55 3.51 24.19
N SER A 2 -2.05 4.42 23.35
CA SER A 2 -2.72 4.75 22.08
C SER A 2 -2.58 3.56 21.12
N GLY A 3 -3.67 3.22 20.41
CA GLY A 3 -3.64 2.17 19.39
C GLY A 3 -2.69 2.51 18.23
N GLY A 4 -2.24 1.48 17.52
CA GLY A 4 -1.48 1.58 16.29
C GLY A 4 -2.30 2.18 15.16
N ARG A 5 -1.61 2.61 14.11
CA ARG A 5 -2.18 3.22 12.90
C ARG A 5 -2.13 2.24 11.75
N LEU A 6 -3.17 2.25 10.91
CA LEU A 6 -3.04 1.67 9.58
C LEU A 6 -2.39 2.73 8.69
N VAL A 7 -1.20 2.43 8.16
CA VAL A 7 -0.53 3.26 7.17
C VAL A 7 -0.82 2.70 5.78
N ALA A 8 -1.75 3.35 5.08
CA ALA A 8 -2.08 3.06 3.69
C ALA A 8 -1.01 3.63 2.77
N VAL A 9 -0.17 2.75 2.22
CA VAL A 9 0.86 3.12 1.26
C VAL A 9 0.28 3.09 -0.15
N VAL A 10 0.25 4.25 -0.79
CA VAL A 10 -0.32 4.46 -2.13
C VAL A 10 0.68 5.13 -3.05
N GLY A 11 0.46 5.00 -4.36
CA GLY A 11 1.36 5.56 -5.38
C GLY A 11 1.28 4.77 -6.68
N PRO A 12 1.81 5.33 -7.78
CA PRO A 12 1.74 4.70 -9.09
C PRO A 12 2.43 3.33 -9.16
N SER A 13 2.15 2.58 -10.22
CA SER A 13 2.92 1.37 -10.52
C SER A 13 4.38 1.77 -10.80
N GLY A 14 5.34 0.95 -10.36
CA GLY A 14 6.77 1.22 -10.56
C GLY A 14 7.39 2.26 -9.61
N VAL A 15 6.61 2.89 -8.74
CA VAL A 15 7.12 3.90 -7.79
C VAL A 15 7.96 3.33 -6.64
N GLY A 16 7.93 2.02 -6.42
CA GLY A 16 8.75 1.36 -5.39
C GLY A 16 8.09 1.21 -4.01
N LYS A 17 6.75 1.25 -3.91
CA LYS A 17 6.01 1.09 -2.64
C LYS A 17 6.49 -0.09 -1.79
N ASP A 18 6.61 -1.27 -2.39
CA ASP A 18 6.97 -2.49 -1.66
C ASP A 18 8.38 -2.39 -1.05
N SER A 19 9.33 -1.81 -1.80
CA SER A 19 10.69 -1.56 -1.33
C SER A 19 10.72 -0.53 -0.20
N VAL A 20 9.94 0.56 -0.31
CA VAL A 20 9.83 1.58 0.74
C VAL A 20 9.22 0.97 2.01
N MET A 21 8.13 0.22 1.89
CA MET A 21 7.50 -0.44 3.03
C MET A 21 8.46 -1.44 3.71
N ALA A 22 9.18 -2.26 2.93
CA ALA A 22 10.15 -3.20 3.46
C ALA A 22 11.29 -2.47 4.19
N GLY A 23 11.80 -1.38 3.63
CA GLY A 23 12.81 -0.55 4.27
C GLY A 23 12.33 0.07 5.59
N ILE A 24 11.10 0.59 5.63
CA ILE A 24 10.48 1.12 6.86
C ILE A 24 10.39 0.03 7.93
N ALA A 25 9.86 -1.15 7.58
CA ALA A 25 9.71 -2.26 8.53
C ALA A 25 11.06 -2.80 9.03
N ALA A 26 12.10 -2.81 8.19
CA ALA A 26 13.45 -3.22 8.58
C ALA A 26 14.12 -2.21 9.52
N ALA A 27 13.94 -0.91 9.26
CA ALA A 27 14.57 0.16 10.04
C ALA A 27 13.83 0.50 11.34
N ALA A 28 12.54 0.16 11.46
CA ALA A 28 11.73 0.48 12.65
C ALA A 28 10.81 -0.69 13.06
N PRO A 29 11.20 -1.48 14.07
CA PRO A 29 10.46 -2.68 14.51
C PRO A 29 9.00 -2.45 14.96
N GLY A 30 8.61 -1.20 15.24
CA GLY A 30 7.23 -0.83 15.56
C GLY A 30 6.28 -0.82 14.35
N PHE A 31 6.81 -1.01 13.13
CA PHE A 31 6.04 -1.13 11.90
C PHE A 31 6.00 -2.58 11.42
N ARG A 32 4.82 -3.05 11.02
CA ARG A 32 4.61 -4.39 10.45
C ARG A 32 4.05 -4.31 9.04
N LEU A 33 4.56 -5.17 8.15
CA LEU A 33 4.00 -5.35 6.82
C LEU A 33 2.72 -6.17 6.90
N VAL A 34 1.63 -5.63 6.38
CA VAL A 34 0.38 -6.37 6.26
C VAL A 34 0.46 -7.30 5.05
N ARG A 35 0.37 -8.60 5.32
CA ARG A 35 0.19 -9.62 4.28
C ARG A 35 -1.26 -9.62 3.83
N ARG A 36 -1.53 -9.05 2.65
CA ARG A 36 -2.88 -8.90 2.08
C ARG A 36 -3.38 -10.23 1.51
N CYS A 37 -4.70 -10.43 1.47
CA CYS A 37 -5.29 -11.51 0.69
C CYS A 37 -5.69 -10.98 -0.70
N ILE A 38 -5.29 -11.67 -1.77
CA ILE A 38 -5.52 -11.18 -3.14
C ILE A 38 -5.97 -12.33 -4.04
N THR A 39 -6.89 -12.09 -4.96
CA THR A 39 -7.33 -13.10 -5.94
C THR A 39 -6.40 -13.25 -7.15
N ARG A 40 -5.16 -12.77 -7.02
CA ARG A 40 -4.10 -12.97 -8.01
C ARG A 40 -3.58 -14.40 -7.91
N ALA A 41 -3.36 -15.05 -9.05
CA ALA A 41 -2.80 -16.39 -9.07
C ALA A 41 -1.39 -16.43 -8.43
N PRO A 42 -1.09 -17.45 -7.61
CA PRO A 42 0.23 -17.61 -7.00
C PRO A 42 1.34 -17.71 -8.06
N GLY A 43 2.56 -17.36 -7.68
CA GLY A 43 3.73 -17.48 -8.57
C GLY A 43 3.90 -16.37 -9.62
N LEU A 44 2.93 -15.45 -9.77
CA LEU A 44 3.04 -14.28 -10.66
C LEU A 44 3.98 -13.17 -10.13
N GLY A 45 4.66 -13.41 -9.01
CA GLY A 45 5.52 -12.45 -8.31
C GLY A 45 4.76 -11.25 -7.73
N GLY A 46 5.52 -10.26 -7.27
CA GLY A 46 5.00 -9.06 -6.61
C GLY A 46 5.31 -9.04 -5.12
N GLU A 47 4.48 -8.34 -4.34
CA GLU A 47 4.55 -8.34 -2.88
C GLU A 47 4.33 -9.75 -2.27
N ASP A 48 4.61 -9.92 -0.98
CA ASP A 48 4.13 -11.09 -0.23
C ASP A 48 2.64 -10.94 0.08
N TYR A 49 1.84 -11.91 -0.36
CA TYR A 49 0.39 -11.94 -0.18
C TYR A 49 -0.12 -13.37 0.04
N GLU A 50 -1.34 -13.48 0.57
CA GLU A 50 -2.10 -14.73 0.61
C GLU A 50 -2.97 -14.84 -0.66
N PRO A 51 -2.67 -15.76 -1.59
CA PRO A 51 -3.49 -15.97 -2.76
C PRO A 51 -4.80 -16.65 -2.37
N LEU A 52 -5.93 -16.11 -2.85
CA LEU A 52 -7.26 -16.74 -2.69
C LEU A 52 -7.92 -16.93 -4.04
N THR A 53 -8.75 -17.96 -4.18
CA THR A 53 -9.69 -18.00 -5.32
C THR A 53 -10.80 -16.97 -5.10
N PRO A 54 -11.50 -16.51 -6.16
CA PRO A 54 -12.66 -15.63 -6.00
C PRO A 54 -13.72 -16.21 -5.06
N ALA A 55 -13.98 -17.52 -5.14
CA ALA A 55 -14.93 -18.20 -4.25
C ALA A 55 -14.47 -18.20 -2.78
N ALA A 56 -13.19 -18.49 -2.52
CA ALA A 56 -12.63 -18.44 -1.17
C ALA A 56 -12.61 -17.02 -0.59
N PHE A 57 -12.32 -16.02 -1.43
CA PHE A 57 -12.38 -14.61 -1.06
C PHE A 57 -13.80 -14.21 -0.66
N ALA A 58 -14.80 -14.54 -1.49
CA ALA A 58 -16.21 -14.25 -1.22
C ALA A 58 -16.69 -14.93 0.08
N ALA A 59 -16.32 -16.20 0.30
CA ALA A 59 -16.62 -16.90 1.55
C ALA A 59 -16.01 -16.19 2.77
N ARG A 60 -14.76 -15.72 2.67
CA ARG A 60 -14.08 -15.00 3.75
C ARG A 60 -14.67 -13.60 4.00
N VAL A 61 -15.17 -12.93 2.96
CA VAL A 61 -15.98 -11.71 3.12
C VAL A 61 -17.24 -12.01 3.93
N ALA A 62 -17.99 -13.06 3.54
CA ALA A 62 -19.24 -13.44 4.19
C ALA A 62 -19.07 -13.83 5.66
N SER A 63 -17.91 -14.39 6.03
CA SER A 63 -17.57 -14.75 7.40
C SER A 63 -16.95 -13.59 8.22
N GLY A 64 -16.85 -12.37 7.67
CA GLY A 64 -16.22 -11.24 8.36
C GLY A 64 -14.70 -11.34 8.51
N GLY A 65 -14.03 -12.16 7.69
CA GLY A 65 -12.59 -12.41 7.77
C GLY A 65 -11.68 -11.27 7.29
N PHE A 66 -12.26 -10.14 6.87
CA PHE A 66 -11.54 -8.94 6.45
C PHE A 66 -11.99 -7.72 7.24
N CYS A 67 -11.05 -6.89 7.68
CA CYS A 67 -11.38 -5.56 8.20
C CYS A 67 -11.68 -4.59 7.05
N LEU A 68 -11.03 -4.75 5.90
CA LEU A 68 -11.26 -4.00 4.66
C LEU A 68 -11.14 -4.94 3.47
N HIS A 69 -12.05 -4.84 2.50
CA HIS A 69 -11.89 -5.47 1.19
C HIS A 69 -12.35 -4.52 0.08
N TRP A 70 -11.77 -4.67 -1.12
CA TRP A 70 -12.10 -3.86 -2.29
C TRP A 70 -11.77 -4.60 -3.60
N GLU A 71 -12.23 -4.06 -4.71
CA GLU A 71 -11.87 -4.51 -6.05
C GLU A 71 -11.02 -3.45 -6.76
N ALA A 72 -10.01 -3.88 -7.49
CA ALA A 72 -9.24 -3.05 -8.41
C ALA A 72 -8.66 -3.89 -9.54
N HIS A 73 -8.65 -3.37 -10.76
CA HIS A 73 -8.03 -4.04 -11.92
C HIS A 73 -8.52 -5.49 -12.14
N GLY A 74 -9.80 -5.77 -11.87
CA GLY A 74 -10.41 -7.10 -12.01
C GLY A 74 -9.96 -8.13 -10.96
N LEU A 75 -9.34 -7.67 -9.86
CA LEU A 75 -8.92 -8.50 -8.73
C LEU A 75 -9.55 -8.01 -7.44
N HIS A 76 -9.74 -8.92 -6.49
CA HIS A 76 -10.16 -8.60 -5.13
C HIS A 76 -8.96 -8.57 -4.20
N TYR A 77 -9.01 -7.63 -3.26
CA TYR A 77 -7.98 -7.38 -2.26
C TYR A 77 -8.63 -7.28 -0.88
N GLY A 78 -8.00 -7.88 0.12
CA GLY A 78 -8.48 -7.90 1.49
C GLY A 78 -7.35 -7.65 2.50
N ILE A 79 -7.64 -6.86 3.52
CA ILE A 79 -6.85 -6.74 4.74
C ILE A 79 -7.45 -7.73 5.75
N PRO A 80 -6.71 -8.74 6.23
CA PRO A 80 -7.22 -9.71 7.19
C PRO A 80 -7.75 -9.07 8.47
N ALA A 81 -8.81 -9.65 9.05
CA ALA A 81 -9.42 -9.13 10.28
C ALA A 81 -8.42 -9.04 11.46
N GLY A 82 -7.46 -9.97 11.55
CA GLY A 82 -6.43 -10.01 12.60
C GLY A 82 -5.50 -8.78 12.65
N VAL A 83 -5.45 -7.97 11.59
CA VAL A 83 -4.75 -6.67 11.61
C VAL A 83 -5.34 -5.75 12.69
N ARG A 84 -6.62 -5.90 13.05
CA ARG A 84 -7.22 -5.14 14.16
C ARG A 84 -6.54 -5.43 15.49
N ASP A 85 -6.10 -6.66 15.71
CA ASP A 85 -5.43 -7.05 16.96
C ASP A 85 -4.02 -6.46 17.04
N GLU A 86 -3.29 -6.42 15.91
CA GLU A 86 -1.99 -5.75 15.82
C GLU A 86 -2.12 -4.24 16.11
N LEU A 87 -3.12 -3.60 15.50
CA LEU A 87 -3.41 -2.18 15.74
C LEU A 87 -3.83 -1.95 17.21
N ALA A 88 -4.67 -2.80 17.78
CA ALA A 88 -5.07 -2.70 19.19
C ALA A 88 -3.88 -2.85 20.16
N ALA A 89 -2.88 -3.66 19.78
CA ALA A 89 -1.63 -3.83 20.52
C ALA A 89 -0.65 -2.65 20.37
N GLY A 90 -1.01 -1.59 19.63
CA GLY A 90 -0.15 -0.42 19.45
C GLY A 90 0.85 -0.53 18.30
N THR A 91 0.72 -1.55 17.44
CA THR A 91 1.62 -1.78 16.31
C THR A 91 1.14 -1.00 15.08
N ASP A 92 2.01 -0.24 14.42
CA ASP A 92 1.66 0.42 13.16
C ASP A 92 1.74 -0.59 12.00
N CYS A 93 0.68 -0.67 11.20
CA CYS A 93 0.57 -1.65 10.12
C CYS A 93 0.67 -0.96 8.76
N LEU A 94 1.70 -1.30 7.97
CA LEU A 94 1.91 -0.80 6.60
C LEU A 94 1.16 -1.70 5.61
N ALA A 95 0.25 -1.13 4.83
CA ALA A 95 -0.51 -1.87 3.84
C ALA A 95 -0.49 -1.17 2.47
N ASN A 96 -0.17 -1.91 1.41
CA ASN A 96 -0.28 -1.43 0.04
C ASN A 96 -1.78 -1.33 -0.33
N LEU A 97 -2.26 -0.12 -0.64
CA LEU A 97 -3.66 0.13 -0.96
C LEU A 97 -3.83 0.72 -2.37
N SER A 98 -5.00 0.50 -2.96
CA SER A 98 -5.45 1.22 -4.15
C SER A 98 -6.05 2.58 -3.74
N ARG A 99 -5.93 3.58 -4.60
CA ARG A 99 -6.55 4.91 -4.37
C ARG A 99 -8.06 4.82 -4.12
N SER A 100 -8.74 3.91 -4.83
CA SER A 100 -10.18 3.65 -4.67
C SER A 100 -10.55 3.06 -3.31
N ALA A 101 -9.61 2.44 -2.59
CA ALA A 101 -9.86 1.83 -1.29
C ALA A 101 -9.81 2.85 -0.14
N LEU A 102 -9.17 4.01 -0.35
CA LEU A 102 -8.91 4.99 0.71
C LEU A 102 -10.16 5.56 1.37
N PRO A 103 -11.25 5.91 0.65
CA PRO A 103 -12.46 6.43 1.30
C PRO A 103 -13.07 5.40 2.27
N ARG A 104 -13.08 4.12 1.87
CA ARG A 104 -13.56 3.05 2.74
C ARG A 104 -12.60 2.77 3.87
N ALA A 105 -11.29 2.79 3.63
CA ALA A 105 -10.28 2.66 4.68
C ALA A 105 -10.46 3.73 5.77
N ALA A 106 -10.74 4.98 5.40
CA ALA A 106 -10.95 6.08 6.34
C ALA A 106 -12.20 5.88 7.22
N GLN A 107 -13.20 5.14 6.74
CA GLN A 107 -14.38 4.76 7.53
C GLN A 107 -14.13 3.56 8.45
N VAL A 108 -13.21 2.67 8.06
CA VAL A 108 -12.93 1.39 8.75
C VAL A 108 -11.89 1.56 9.86
N PHE A 109 -10.91 2.42 9.64
CA PHE A 109 -9.78 2.65 10.53
C PHE A 109 -9.80 4.09 11.02
N GLU A 110 -10.13 4.27 12.29
CA GLU A 110 -10.12 5.58 12.96
C GLU A 110 -8.73 6.25 12.88
N ARG A 111 -7.67 5.45 12.97
CA ARG A 111 -6.27 5.89 12.91
C ARG A 111 -5.65 5.53 11.57
N LEU A 112 -6.23 6.03 10.48
CA LEU A 112 -5.68 5.90 9.13
C LEU A 112 -4.63 6.99 8.86
N ARG A 113 -3.45 6.59 8.36
CA ARG A 113 -2.49 7.51 7.74
C ARG A 113 -2.26 7.11 6.29
N VAL A 114 -2.24 8.08 5.37
CA VAL A 114 -1.91 7.80 3.97
C VAL A 114 -0.47 8.23 3.68
N LEU A 115 0.38 7.29 3.27
CA LEU A 115 1.71 7.56 2.76
C LEU A 115 1.68 7.46 1.23
N HIS A 116 1.69 8.62 0.56
CA HIS A 116 1.72 8.72 -0.89
C HIS A 116 3.18 8.78 -1.38
N VAL A 117 3.65 7.66 -1.90
CA VAL A 117 4.96 7.56 -2.56
C VAL A 117 4.81 8.05 -3.99
N THR A 118 5.61 9.04 -4.36
CA THR A 118 5.62 9.65 -5.70
C THR A 118 6.99 9.49 -6.36
N ALA A 119 7.03 9.61 -7.67
CA ALA A 119 8.27 9.77 -8.42
C ALA A 119 7.97 10.55 -9.71
N ALA A 120 8.97 11.24 -10.24
CA ALA A 120 8.89 11.95 -11.50
C ALA A 120 8.53 10.98 -12.65
N PRO A 121 7.72 11.43 -13.64
CA PRO A 121 7.28 10.58 -14.74
C PRO A 121 8.43 9.87 -15.48
N GLU A 122 9.58 10.51 -15.60
CA GLU A 122 10.78 10.01 -16.29
C GLU A 122 11.42 8.88 -15.47
N VAL A 123 11.44 9.01 -14.15
CA VAL A 123 11.91 7.96 -13.22
C VAL A 123 10.98 6.75 -13.29
N LEU A 124 9.66 6.98 -13.28
CA LEU A 124 8.67 5.90 -13.43
C LEU A 124 8.81 5.20 -14.78
N ALA A 125 8.95 5.94 -15.88
CA ALA A 125 9.13 5.39 -17.22
C ALA A 125 10.37 4.50 -17.29
N ARG A 126 11.50 4.98 -16.78
CA ARG A 126 12.76 4.22 -16.70
C ARG A 126 12.61 2.95 -15.88
N ARG A 127 11.96 3.01 -14.71
CA ARG A 127 11.74 1.84 -13.84
C ARG A 127 10.79 0.81 -14.45
N LEU A 128 9.72 1.26 -15.11
CA LEU A 128 8.79 0.38 -15.81
C LEU A 128 9.47 -0.30 -17.01
N ALA A 129 10.23 0.45 -17.81
CA ALA A 129 11.00 -0.10 -18.92
C ALA A 129 12.03 -1.15 -18.44
N ALA A 130 12.75 -0.86 -17.35
CA ALA A 130 13.76 -1.78 -16.79
C ALA A 130 13.17 -3.10 -16.26
N ARG A 131 11.87 -3.15 -15.92
CA ARG A 131 11.21 -4.40 -15.50
C ARG A 131 10.95 -5.36 -16.66
N GLY A 132 10.87 -4.86 -17.89
CA GLY A 132 10.69 -5.65 -19.11
C GLY A 132 9.36 -6.40 -19.22
N ARG A 133 8.33 -6.03 -18.43
CA ARG A 133 7.01 -6.71 -18.44
C ARG A 133 5.94 -5.93 -19.20
N GLU A 134 6.21 -4.68 -19.55
CA GLU A 134 5.27 -3.75 -20.14
C GLU A 134 5.70 -3.33 -21.55
N SER A 135 4.74 -3.23 -22.48
CA SER A 135 4.98 -2.61 -23.78
C SER A 135 5.05 -1.08 -23.66
N GLY A 136 5.59 -0.40 -24.68
CA GLY A 136 5.60 1.07 -24.73
C GLY A 136 4.22 1.72 -24.52
N PRO A 137 3.14 1.24 -25.18
CA PRO A 137 1.77 1.66 -24.88
C PRO A 137 1.34 1.43 -23.43
N ASP A 138 1.69 0.29 -22.81
CA ASP A 138 1.35 0.00 -21.41
C ASP A 138 2.05 0.97 -20.44
N ILE A 139 3.31 1.30 -20.71
CA ILE A 139 4.06 2.28 -19.92
C ILE A 139 3.37 3.65 -19.98
N ARG A 140 3.01 4.12 -21.18
CA ARG A 140 2.28 5.40 -21.34
C ARG A 140 0.95 5.40 -20.60
N ASN A 141 0.17 4.32 -20.71
CA ASN A 141 -1.09 4.18 -19.99
C ASN A 141 -0.88 4.23 -18.47
N ARG A 142 0.15 3.56 -17.95
CA ARG A 142 0.49 3.58 -16.51
C ARG A 142 0.91 4.97 -16.03
N LEU A 143 1.69 5.70 -16.83
CA LEU A 143 2.09 7.08 -16.52
C LEU A 143 0.88 8.02 -16.49
N ALA A 144 -0.05 7.89 -17.43
CA ALA A 144 -1.29 8.69 -17.42
C ALA A 144 -2.17 8.42 -16.18
N GLN A 145 -2.07 7.22 -15.58
CA GLN A 145 -2.72 6.92 -14.30
C GLN A 145 -1.96 7.50 -13.10
N ALA A 146 -0.67 7.82 -13.23
CA ALA A 146 0.16 8.28 -12.12
C ALA A 146 -0.30 9.63 -11.57
N ASP A 147 -0.73 10.55 -12.44
CA ASP A 147 -1.12 11.92 -12.07
C ASP A 147 -2.53 12.05 -11.49
N LYS A 148 -3.30 10.97 -11.44
CA LYS A 148 -4.64 11.03 -10.85
C LYS A 148 -4.56 11.41 -9.37
N PRO A 149 -5.32 12.43 -8.92
CA PRO A 149 -5.30 12.88 -7.53
C PRO A 149 -5.82 11.78 -6.59
N LEU A 150 -5.40 11.86 -5.34
CA LEU A 150 -6.02 11.08 -4.26
C LEU A 150 -7.39 11.65 -3.92
N PRO A 151 -8.31 10.84 -3.36
CA PRO A 151 -9.56 11.35 -2.80
C PRO A 151 -9.30 12.50 -1.81
N PRO A 152 -10.10 13.57 -1.82
CA PRO A 152 -9.93 14.70 -0.92
C PRO A 152 -10.28 14.34 0.53
N GLY A 153 -9.90 15.18 1.48
CA GLY A 153 -10.26 15.02 2.90
C GLY A 153 -9.48 13.94 3.64
N LEU A 154 -8.43 13.40 3.03
CA LEU A 154 -7.52 12.46 3.67
C LEU A 154 -6.29 13.19 4.19
N ASP A 155 -5.81 12.78 5.36
CA ASP A 155 -4.52 13.20 5.84
C ASP A 155 -3.42 12.40 5.10
N VAL A 156 -2.63 13.10 4.27
CA VAL A 156 -1.66 12.49 3.35
C VAL A 156 -0.24 13.01 3.59
N LEU A 157 0.68 12.11 3.91
CA LEU A 157 2.12 12.32 3.84
C LEU A 157 2.60 12.01 2.43
N ARG A 158 3.33 12.94 1.80
CA ARG A 158 3.92 12.73 0.47
C ARG A 158 5.42 12.55 0.61
N VAL A 159 5.96 11.51 -0.02
CA VAL A 159 7.40 11.25 -0.08
C VAL A 159 7.82 10.96 -1.51
N SER A 160 8.87 11.64 -1.98
CA SER A 160 9.47 11.34 -3.28
C SER A 160 10.40 10.12 -3.17
N ASN A 161 10.30 9.24 -4.16
CA ASN A 161 11.19 8.12 -4.40
C ASN A 161 11.95 8.27 -5.73
N ASP A 162 12.41 9.48 -6.04
CA ASP A 162 13.22 9.77 -7.23
C ASP A 162 14.68 9.32 -7.07
N GLY A 163 15.21 9.45 -5.85
CA GLY A 163 16.61 9.20 -5.49
C GLY A 163 16.88 7.82 -4.92
N ALA A 164 17.82 7.76 -3.97
CA ALA A 164 18.18 6.53 -3.28
C ALA A 164 17.04 6.08 -2.36
N LEU A 165 16.82 4.75 -2.30
CA LEU A 165 15.75 4.17 -1.50
C LEU A 165 15.91 4.50 -0.01
N ASP A 166 17.14 4.48 0.50
CA ASP A 166 17.43 4.72 1.92
C ASP A 166 17.02 6.13 2.35
N ASP A 167 17.25 7.15 1.50
CA ASP A 167 16.82 8.53 1.75
C ASP A 167 15.29 8.62 1.81
N THR A 168 14.58 7.95 0.90
CA THR A 168 13.12 7.89 0.89
C THR A 168 12.58 7.19 2.14
N VAL A 169 13.21 6.09 2.57
CA VAL A 169 12.82 5.36 3.79
C VAL A 169 13.02 6.23 5.03
N ALA A 170 14.16 6.91 5.13
CA ALA A 170 14.44 7.82 6.25
C ALA A 170 13.43 8.98 6.31
N ALA A 171 13.12 9.60 5.16
CA ALA A 171 12.13 10.67 5.08
C ALA A 171 10.73 10.20 5.45
N ALA A 172 10.31 9.02 4.97
CA ALA A 172 9.02 8.44 5.30
C ALA A 172 8.89 8.10 6.79
N LEU A 173 9.95 7.55 7.40
CA LEU A 173 10.00 7.27 8.83
C LEU A 173 9.89 8.55 9.67
N ALA A 174 10.69 9.57 9.34
CA ALA A 174 10.67 10.84 10.04
C ALA A 174 9.26 11.46 10.03
N ALA A 175 8.60 11.47 8.86
CA ALA A 175 7.23 11.97 8.72
C ALA A 175 6.22 11.15 9.53
N LEU A 176 6.30 9.82 9.48
CA LEU A 176 5.40 8.94 10.23
C LEU A 176 5.62 9.01 11.75
N GLN A 177 6.82 9.33 12.21
CA GLN A 177 7.15 9.41 13.65
C GLN A 177 6.88 10.78 14.27
N ALA A 178 7.04 11.87 13.51
CA ALA A 178 6.77 13.23 14.00
C ALA A 178 5.35 13.41 14.57
N GLU A 179 4.40 12.61 14.09
CA GLU A 179 2.98 12.64 14.49
C GLU A 179 2.63 11.67 15.61
N ARG A 180 3.62 10.97 16.17
CA ARG A 180 3.42 10.17 17.40
C ARG A 180 3.47 11.02 18.66
N VAL A 181 3.92 12.28 18.55
CA VAL A 181 4.09 13.25 19.65
C VAL A 181 2.78 13.94 19.97
#